data_AF-A0A2J0MWJ5-F1
#
_entry.id   AF-A0A2J0MWJ5-F1
#
_cell.length_a   1.000
_cell.length_b   1.000
_cell.length_c   1.000
_cell.angle_alpha   90.00
_cell.angle_beta   90.00
_cell.angle_gamma   90.00
#
_symmetry.space_group_name_H-M   'P 1'
#
loop_
_entity.id
_entity.type
_entity.pdbx_description
1 polymer ?
#
loop_
_entity_poly.entity_id
_entity_poly.type
_entity_poly.pdbx_seq_one_letter_code
_entity_poly.pdbx_strand_id
1 'polypeptide(L)'
;MSEEVPRPSGRGRSEGRQIPSSTPITILKFKLNTTKKYLLYFFLLLIVVLSGCAMEFSGAGRTPAGQVEQSPAGSLQNPIIDSDISLSEALRKESPPEFKERQRLIEVLYYSFDGKIHKGQVVIDERLVEDIREGFRVALENKFPITSVIPISHDRFFNNGKWNEDDEAMLSNNTSAFNYRMVTGGNSLSNHAYGFAIDINPVQNPYIKGDIVLPPNAVYDTTKPGTLAHDSPIVKTFIRLGWTWGGDWESLKDYQHFQKVLSR
;
A
#
# COMPACT_ATOMS: atom_id res chain seq x y z
N MET A 1 -4.88 69.00 28.36
CA MET A 1 -5.18 68.92 26.92
C MET A 1 -5.75 67.53 26.70
N SER A 2 -6.95 67.18 27.17
CA SER A 2 -8.27 67.77 26.91
C SER A 2 -8.52 68.02 25.43
N GLU A 3 -9.27 67.12 24.79
CA GLU A 3 -10.55 67.48 24.17
C GLU A 3 -11.42 66.23 23.95
N GLU A 4 -12.72 66.45 24.07
CA GLU A 4 -13.79 65.52 24.39
C GLU A 4 -14.98 65.88 23.47
N VAL A 5 -15.86 64.89 23.16
CA VAL A 5 -17.31 65.03 22.80
C VAL A 5 -17.63 65.47 21.33
N PRO A 6 -18.79 65.13 20.69
CA PRO A 6 -20.05 64.50 21.19
C PRO A 6 -20.64 63.29 20.43
N ARG A 7 -21.61 62.64 21.12
CA ARG A 7 -22.70 61.81 20.55
C ARG A 7 -23.88 62.68 20.09
N PRO A 8 -24.82 62.09 19.32
CA PRO A 8 -26.23 62.25 19.69
C PRO A 8 -27.04 60.95 19.71
N SER A 9 -28.12 61.04 20.47
CA SER A 9 -29.14 60.07 20.86
C SER A 9 -30.22 59.80 19.81
N GLY A 10 -30.83 58.61 19.85
CA GLY A 10 -32.13 58.35 19.20
C GLY A 10 -32.79 57.06 19.70
N ARG A 11 -33.98 57.19 20.29
CA ARG A 11 -34.81 56.13 20.90
C ARG A 11 -35.51 55.26 19.86
N GLY A 12 -35.79 54.00 20.24
CA GLY A 12 -36.81 53.17 19.60
C GLY A 12 -37.13 51.94 20.47
N ARG A 13 -38.22 52.00 21.25
CA ARG A 13 -38.87 50.84 21.88
C ARG A 13 -39.55 50.01 20.79
N SER A 14 -39.40 48.70 20.83
CA SER A 14 -40.41 47.77 20.31
C SER A 14 -40.54 46.58 21.24
N GLU A 15 -41.73 46.43 21.79
CA GLU A 15 -42.18 45.30 22.59
C GLU A 15 -42.11 44.01 21.78
N GLY A 16 -41.58 42.95 22.40
CA GLY A 16 -41.46 41.62 21.81
C GLY A 16 -41.75 40.53 22.84
N ARG A 17 -43.05 40.37 23.11
CA ARG A 17 -43.77 39.15 23.53
C ARG A 17 -42.90 37.97 24.01
N GLN A 18 -42.94 37.69 25.31
CA GLN A 18 -42.45 36.44 25.89
C GLN A 18 -43.20 35.24 25.31
N ILE A 19 -42.46 34.29 24.73
CA ILE A 19 -42.95 32.98 24.30
C ILE A 19 -42.59 31.98 25.41
N PRO A 20 -43.52 31.13 25.88
CA PRO A 20 -43.24 30.18 26.96
C PRO A 20 -42.26 29.09 26.52
N SER A 21 -41.44 28.66 27.48
CA SER A 21 -40.45 27.59 27.37
C SER A 21 -41.08 26.28 26.88
N SER A 22 -40.64 25.80 25.72
CA SER A 22 -40.89 24.44 25.28
C SER A 22 -40.03 23.46 26.06
N THR A 23 -40.69 22.53 26.74
CA THR A 23 -40.17 21.32 27.35
C THR A 23 -39.26 20.55 26.38
N PRO A 24 -38.13 19.96 26.82
CA PRO A 24 -37.31 19.15 25.93
C PRO A 24 -38.03 17.84 25.60
N ILE A 25 -38.32 17.62 24.31
CA ILE A 25 -38.73 16.32 23.78
C ILE A 25 -37.48 15.44 23.76
N THR A 26 -37.38 14.53 24.72
CA THR A 26 -36.41 13.43 24.68
C THR A 26 -36.79 12.50 23.53
N ILE A 27 -36.14 12.66 22.38
CA ILE A 27 -36.18 11.66 21.31
C ILE A 27 -35.32 10.47 21.76
N LEU A 28 -35.99 9.40 22.20
CA LEU A 28 -35.36 8.08 22.34
C LEU A 28 -34.88 7.62 20.95
N LYS A 29 -33.60 7.84 20.64
CA LYS A 29 -32.95 7.10 19.55
C LYS A 29 -32.73 5.67 20.02
N PHE A 30 -33.65 4.76 19.68
CA PHE A 30 -33.41 3.34 19.79
C PHE A 30 -32.25 2.96 18.87
N LYS A 31 -31.08 2.72 19.47
CA LYS A 31 -29.93 2.11 18.81
C LYS A 31 -30.28 0.62 18.63
N LEU A 32 -30.79 0.26 17.46
CA LEU A 32 -30.98 -1.14 17.09
C LEU A 32 -29.61 -1.81 16.99
N ASN A 33 -29.32 -2.73 17.92
CA ASN A 33 -28.12 -3.56 17.88
C ASN A 33 -28.07 -4.36 16.57
N THR A 34 -26.87 -4.43 15.98
CA THR A 34 -26.54 -5.00 14.67
C THR A 34 -27.06 -6.43 14.48
N THR A 35 -27.29 -7.17 15.55
CA THR A 35 -27.81 -8.54 15.54
C THR A 35 -29.28 -8.67 15.10
N LYS A 36 -30.12 -7.63 15.27
CA LYS A 36 -31.53 -7.69 14.84
C LYS A 36 -31.74 -7.43 13.34
N LYS A 37 -30.77 -6.87 12.63
CA LYS A 37 -30.82 -6.70 11.16
C LYS A 37 -30.65 -8.03 10.42
N TYR A 38 -29.78 -8.92 10.90
CA TYR A 38 -29.54 -10.22 10.28
C TYR A 38 -30.72 -11.19 10.44
N LEU A 39 -31.47 -11.09 11.53
CA LEU A 39 -32.62 -11.97 11.78
C LEU A 39 -33.79 -11.70 10.82
N LEU A 40 -33.94 -10.46 10.35
CA LEU A 40 -34.98 -10.07 9.37
C LEU A 40 -34.59 -10.50 7.94
N TYR A 41 -33.31 -10.44 7.58
CA TYR A 41 -32.80 -10.96 6.30
C TYR A 41 -32.87 -12.49 6.21
N PHE A 42 -32.65 -13.20 7.33
CA PHE A 42 -32.72 -14.65 7.37
C PHE A 42 -34.15 -15.17 7.12
N PHE A 43 -35.17 -14.46 7.61
CA PHE A 43 -36.57 -14.83 7.38
C PHE A 43 -37.08 -14.50 5.96
N LEU A 44 -36.55 -13.43 5.34
CA LEU A 44 -36.91 -13.07 3.96
C LEU A 44 -36.28 -14.04 2.92
N LEU A 45 -35.11 -14.59 3.21
CA LEU A 45 -34.45 -15.58 2.34
C LEU A 45 -35.15 -16.95 2.39
N LEU A 46 -35.75 -17.33 3.53
CA LEU A 46 -36.41 -18.62 3.70
C LEU A 46 -37.74 -18.73 2.90
N ILE A 47 -38.41 -17.61 2.64
CA ILE A 47 -39.67 -17.57 1.87
C ILE A 47 -39.41 -17.73 0.37
N VAL A 48 -38.25 -17.31 -0.14
CA VAL A 48 -37.87 -17.50 -1.55
C VAL A 48 -37.50 -18.96 -1.85
N VAL A 49 -37.05 -19.71 -0.84
CA VAL A 49 -36.67 -21.13 -1.00
C VAL A 49 -37.88 -22.08 -1.01
N LEU A 50 -39.05 -21.66 -0.52
CA LEU A 50 -40.23 -22.53 -0.40
C LEU A 50 -41.29 -22.36 -1.51
N SER A 51 -41.05 -21.50 -2.51
CA SER A 51 -41.99 -21.29 -3.64
C SER A 51 -41.39 -21.60 -5.02
N GLY A 52 -40.33 -22.40 -5.07
CA GLY A 52 -39.78 -22.98 -6.31
C GLY A 52 -40.52 -24.27 -6.67
N CYS A 53 -41.70 -24.08 -7.26
CA CYS A 53 -42.61 -25.10 -7.76
C CYS A 53 -41.89 -26.10 -8.71
N ALA A 54 -42.24 -27.38 -8.57
CA ALA A 54 -41.82 -28.46 -9.44
C ALA A 54 -42.06 -28.14 -10.92
N MET A 55 -41.02 -28.24 -11.74
CA MET A 55 -41.12 -28.44 -13.18
C MET A 55 -40.25 -29.64 -13.55
N GLU A 56 -40.90 -30.74 -13.87
CA GLU A 56 -40.32 -31.85 -14.61
C GLU A 56 -39.97 -31.35 -16.02
N PHE A 57 -38.68 -31.31 -16.35
CA PHE A 57 -38.22 -31.15 -17.72
C PHE A 57 -37.57 -32.44 -18.19
N SER A 58 -38.38 -33.25 -18.86
CA SER A 58 -37.93 -34.34 -19.72
C SER A 58 -37.16 -33.75 -20.89
N GLY A 59 -35.84 -33.75 -20.79
CA GLY A 59 -34.97 -33.30 -21.86
C GLY A 59 -33.54 -33.74 -21.57
N ALA A 60 -33.15 -34.89 -22.09
CA ALA A 60 -31.76 -35.34 -22.12
C ALA A 60 -30.95 -34.47 -23.10
N GLY A 61 -30.67 -33.22 -22.69
CA GLY A 61 -29.59 -32.42 -23.23
C GLY A 61 -28.33 -32.79 -22.45
N ARG A 62 -27.34 -33.38 -23.11
CA ARG A 62 -25.99 -33.46 -22.53
C ARG A 62 -25.50 -32.04 -22.32
N THR A 63 -25.48 -31.57 -21.09
CA THR A 63 -24.67 -30.42 -20.70
C THR A 63 -23.22 -30.74 -21.09
N PRO A 64 -22.54 -29.94 -21.92
CA PRO A 64 -21.11 -30.11 -22.08
C PRO A 64 -20.47 -29.93 -20.71
N ALA A 65 -19.61 -30.87 -20.32
CA ALA A 65 -18.79 -30.76 -19.12
C ALA A 65 -18.15 -29.36 -19.07
N GLY A 66 -18.25 -28.70 -17.92
CA GLY A 66 -18.00 -27.28 -17.74
C GLY A 66 -16.69 -26.80 -18.37
N GLN A 67 -16.78 -25.78 -19.20
CA GLN A 67 -15.64 -24.94 -19.48
C GLN A 67 -15.34 -24.17 -18.20
N VAL A 68 -14.26 -24.51 -17.51
CA VAL A 68 -13.72 -23.67 -16.44
C VAL A 68 -13.31 -22.37 -17.12
N GLU A 69 -14.11 -21.32 -16.96
CA GLU A 69 -13.79 -20.00 -17.48
C GLU A 69 -12.52 -19.52 -16.77
N GLN A 70 -11.38 -19.59 -17.47
CA GLN A 70 -10.10 -19.15 -16.91
C GLN A 70 -10.23 -17.67 -16.56
N SER A 71 -9.88 -17.30 -15.32
CA SER A 71 -9.94 -15.91 -14.89
C SER A 71 -9.08 -15.03 -15.80
N PRO A 72 -9.51 -13.79 -16.11
CA PRO A 72 -8.79 -12.93 -17.04
C PRO A 72 -7.38 -12.64 -16.54
N ALA A 73 -6.43 -12.52 -17.47
CA ALA A 73 -5.05 -12.15 -17.14
C ALA A 73 -5.02 -10.78 -16.43
N GLY A 74 -4.24 -10.68 -15.35
CA GLY A 74 -4.22 -9.51 -14.49
C GLY A 74 -5.32 -9.50 -13.40
N SER A 75 -5.91 -10.66 -13.09
CA SER A 75 -6.85 -10.82 -11.98
C SER A 75 -6.15 -11.46 -10.76
N LEU A 76 -6.83 -11.45 -9.60
CA LEU A 76 -6.31 -12.11 -8.39
C LEU A 76 -6.05 -13.62 -8.60
N GLN A 77 -6.86 -14.28 -9.43
CA GLN A 77 -6.76 -15.71 -9.73
C GLN A 77 -5.79 -16.01 -10.89
N ASN A 78 -5.46 -15.01 -11.72
CA ASN A 78 -4.55 -15.14 -12.85
C ASN A 78 -3.70 -13.85 -12.99
N PRO A 79 -2.76 -13.61 -12.06
CA PRO A 79 -1.96 -12.38 -12.06
C PRO A 79 -0.90 -12.40 -13.17
N ILE A 80 -0.46 -11.22 -13.60
CA ILE A 80 0.71 -11.11 -14.49
C ILE A 80 1.97 -11.39 -13.69
N ILE A 81 2.79 -12.32 -14.14
CA ILE A 81 3.98 -12.75 -13.40
C ILE A 81 5.18 -11.90 -13.83
N ASP A 82 5.63 -11.01 -12.94
CA ASP A 82 6.82 -10.16 -13.17
C ASP A 82 8.11 -10.86 -12.70
N SER A 83 8.00 -11.79 -11.74
CA SER A 83 9.12 -12.63 -11.29
C SER A 83 8.63 -13.96 -10.69
N ASP A 84 9.37 -15.04 -10.96
CA ASP A 84 9.12 -16.40 -10.46
C ASP A 84 10.44 -17.18 -10.32
N ILE A 85 11.49 -16.51 -9.85
CA ILE A 85 12.82 -17.11 -9.71
C ILE A 85 12.93 -17.92 -8.39
N SER A 86 13.92 -18.81 -8.33
CA SER A 86 14.27 -19.55 -7.12
C SER A 86 14.98 -18.66 -6.09
N LEU A 87 14.97 -19.08 -4.82
CA LEU A 87 15.76 -18.41 -3.77
C LEU A 87 17.26 -18.37 -4.11
N SER A 88 17.80 -19.43 -4.72
CA SER A 88 19.20 -19.47 -5.17
C SER A 88 19.51 -18.41 -6.22
N GLU A 89 18.61 -18.19 -7.17
CA GLU A 89 18.76 -17.13 -8.18
C GLU A 89 18.59 -15.75 -7.56
N ALA A 90 17.63 -15.59 -6.64
CA ALA A 90 17.38 -14.33 -5.94
C ALA A 90 18.51 -13.92 -4.98
N LEU A 91 19.39 -14.87 -4.59
CA LEU A 91 20.55 -14.66 -3.73
C LEU A 91 21.89 -14.87 -4.44
N ARG A 92 21.91 -14.91 -5.78
CA ARG A 92 23.15 -15.20 -6.52
C ARG A 92 24.17 -14.05 -6.53
N LYS A 93 23.75 -12.82 -6.23
CA LYS A 93 24.67 -11.69 -6.05
C LYS A 93 25.71 -12.03 -4.98
N GLU A 94 26.97 -11.65 -5.22
CA GLU A 94 28.07 -11.92 -4.29
C GLU A 94 27.88 -11.14 -2.98
N SER A 95 27.89 -11.88 -1.87
CA SER A 95 27.88 -11.35 -0.51
C SER A 95 28.33 -12.45 0.46
N PRO A 96 28.87 -12.10 1.64
CA PRO A 96 29.26 -13.09 2.63
C PRO A 96 28.05 -13.96 3.04
N PRO A 97 28.23 -15.29 3.25
CA PRO A 97 27.13 -16.22 3.51
C PRO A 97 26.18 -15.78 4.62
N GLU A 98 26.71 -15.19 5.69
CA GLU A 98 25.95 -14.73 6.86
C GLU A 98 24.88 -13.68 6.53
N PHE A 99 25.02 -12.94 5.42
CA PHE A 99 24.00 -12.00 4.95
C PHE A 99 22.86 -12.68 4.19
N LYS A 100 23.05 -13.92 3.73
CA LYS A 100 22.09 -14.71 2.95
C LYS A 100 21.27 -15.68 3.80
N GLU A 101 21.83 -16.19 4.90
CA GLU A 101 21.23 -17.27 5.72
C GLU A 101 19.78 -17.02 6.16
N ARG A 102 19.50 -15.79 6.60
CA ARG A 102 18.16 -15.40 7.09
C ARG A 102 17.25 -14.83 6.00
N GLN A 103 17.73 -14.69 4.77
CA GLN A 103 16.90 -14.14 3.71
C GLN A 103 15.84 -15.16 3.28
N ARG A 104 14.64 -14.67 3.03
CA ARG A 104 13.51 -15.44 2.49
C ARG A 104 13.02 -14.75 1.23
N LEU A 105 12.74 -15.55 0.21
CA LEU A 105 12.06 -15.11 -0.99
C LEU A 105 10.57 -15.34 -0.79
N ILE A 106 9.78 -14.28 -0.89
CA ILE A 106 8.33 -14.34 -0.74
C ILE A 106 7.65 -13.77 -1.97
N GLU A 107 6.55 -14.39 -2.38
CA GLU A 107 5.70 -13.87 -3.42
C GLU A 107 4.75 -12.80 -2.86
N VAL A 108 4.50 -11.77 -3.67
CA VAL A 108 3.55 -10.71 -3.35
C VAL A 108 2.66 -10.42 -4.55
N LEU A 109 1.39 -10.16 -4.28
CA LEU A 109 0.44 -9.65 -5.26
C LEU A 109 0.30 -8.14 -5.09
N TYR A 110 0.23 -7.40 -6.19
CA TYR A 110 0.06 -5.95 -6.18
C TYR A 110 -0.78 -5.46 -7.36
N TYR A 111 -1.41 -4.31 -7.15
CA TYR A 111 -2.03 -3.54 -8.22
C TYR A 111 -0.94 -2.77 -8.96
N SER A 112 -0.86 -2.90 -10.28
CA SER A 112 0.13 -2.20 -11.11
C SER A 112 -0.44 -0.95 -11.76
N PHE A 113 0.45 -0.09 -12.26
CA PHE A 113 0.09 1.13 -12.98
C PHE A 113 -0.70 0.88 -14.27
N ASP A 114 -0.63 -0.33 -14.84
CA ASP A 114 -1.43 -0.73 -16.00
C ASP A 114 -2.88 -1.12 -15.66
N GLY A 115 -3.24 -1.04 -14.37
CA GLY A 115 -4.57 -1.34 -13.86
C GLY A 115 -4.83 -2.82 -13.58
N LYS A 116 -3.82 -3.68 -13.62
CA LYS A 116 -3.94 -5.13 -13.43
C LYS A 116 -3.28 -5.60 -12.14
N ILE A 117 -3.61 -6.83 -11.72
CA ILE A 117 -2.91 -7.53 -10.65
C ILE A 117 -1.67 -8.22 -11.21
N HIS A 118 -0.54 -7.92 -10.59
CA HIS A 118 0.74 -8.54 -10.86
C HIS A 118 1.18 -9.40 -9.67
N LYS A 119 2.05 -10.37 -9.93
CA LYS A 119 2.78 -11.18 -8.95
C LYS A 119 4.27 -10.91 -9.14
N GLY A 120 4.94 -10.57 -8.05
CA GLY A 120 6.39 -10.40 -8.00
C GLY A 120 6.97 -11.08 -6.77
N GLN A 121 8.24 -10.85 -6.50
CA GLN A 121 8.93 -11.47 -5.38
C GLN A 121 9.81 -10.48 -4.61
N VAL A 122 9.82 -10.60 -3.29
CA VAL A 122 10.66 -9.82 -2.38
C VAL A 122 11.63 -10.75 -1.66
N VAL A 123 12.90 -10.36 -1.61
CA VAL A 123 13.90 -10.98 -0.72
C VAL A 123 14.04 -10.11 0.52
N ILE A 124 13.76 -10.66 1.69
CA ILE A 124 13.79 -9.94 2.97
C ILE A 124 14.26 -10.86 4.10
N ASP A 125 14.77 -10.31 5.21
CA ASP A 125 15.09 -11.11 6.39
C ASP A 125 13.82 -11.76 6.95
N GLU A 126 13.93 -13.03 7.36
CA GLU A 126 12.81 -13.86 7.83
C GLU A 126 11.96 -13.20 8.93
N ARG A 127 12.57 -12.34 9.76
CA ARG A 127 11.87 -11.63 10.84
C ARG A 127 10.86 -10.59 10.33
N LEU A 128 10.98 -10.18 9.07
CA LEU A 128 10.20 -9.10 8.47
C LEU A 128 9.22 -9.59 7.40
N VAL A 129 9.17 -10.91 7.15
CA VAL A 129 8.30 -11.49 6.12
C VAL A 129 6.83 -11.10 6.30
N GLU A 130 6.30 -11.19 7.52
CA GLU A 130 4.89 -10.86 7.78
C GLU A 130 4.60 -9.37 7.64
N ASP A 131 5.57 -8.50 7.95
CA ASP A 131 5.41 -7.06 7.75
C ASP A 131 5.31 -6.71 6.26
N ILE A 132 6.16 -7.33 5.43
CA ILE A 132 6.12 -7.13 3.98
C ILE A 132 4.79 -7.64 3.42
N ARG A 133 4.33 -8.83 3.84
CA ARG A 133 3.01 -9.37 3.44
C ARG A 133 1.88 -8.41 3.77
N GLU A 134 1.88 -7.86 4.97
CA GLU A 134 0.87 -6.89 5.41
C GLU A 134 0.94 -5.58 4.61
N GLY A 135 2.14 -5.06 4.34
CA GLY A 135 2.32 -3.87 3.52
C GLY A 135 1.77 -4.04 2.11
N PHE A 136 2.08 -5.16 1.45
CA PHE A 136 1.57 -5.48 0.11
C PHE A 136 0.07 -5.77 0.09
N ARG A 137 -0.47 -6.43 1.12
CA ARG A 137 -1.92 -6.63 1.28
C ARG A 137 -2.65 -5.29 1.33
N VAL A 138 -2.18 -4.36 2.17
CA VAL A 138 -2.76 -3.01 2.29
C VAL A 138 -2.61 -2.23 0.97
N ALA A 139 -1.46 -2.32 0.31
CA ALA A 139 -1.25 -1.71 -1.00
C ALA A 139 -2.29 -2.17 -2.02
N LEU A 140 -2.47 -3.49 -2.12
CA LEU A 140 -3.38 -4.14 -3.05
C LEU A 140 -4.84 -3.77 -2.77
N GLU A 141 -5.28 -3.85 -1.51
CA GLU A 141 -6.66 -3.51 -1.10
C GLU A 141 -7.02 -2.05 -1.40
N ASN A 142 -6.04 -1.14 -1.29
CA ASN A 142 -6.22 0.27 -1.57
C ASN A 142 -5.89 0.66 -3.01
N LYS A 143 -5.55 -0.32 -3.87
CA LYS A 143 -5.14 -0.09 -5.26
C LYS A 143 -4.01 0.94 -5.38
N PHE A 144 -3.08 0.95 -4.44
CA PHE A 144 -1.86 1.75 -4.55
C PHE A 144 -0.98 1.11 -5.64
N PRO A 145 -0.73 1.82 -6.77
CA PRO A 145 -0.05 1.19 -7.90
C PRO A 145 1.44 1.03 -7.62
N ILE A 146 1.97 -0.14 -7.95
CA ILE A 146 3.40 -0.48 -7.88
C ILE A 146 3.86 -0.93 -9.26
N THR A 147 4.96 -0.37 -9.78
CA THR A 147 5.38 -0.67 -11.17
C THR A 147 5.83 -2.12 -11.35
N SER A 148 6.73 -2.58 -10.49
CA SER A 148 7.15 -3.98 -10.48
C SER A 148 7.82 -4.31 -9.15
N VAL A 149 7.84 -5.60 -8.78
CA VAL A 149 8.49 -6.11 -7.58
C VAL A 149 9.37 -7.30 -7.97
N ILE A 150 10.63 -7.02 -8.25
CA ILE A 150 11.58 -8.00 -8.79
C ILE A 150 12.84 -7.98 -7.91
N PRO A 151 13.34 -9.14 -7.44
CA PRO A 151 14.59 -9.21 -6.70
C PRO A 151 15.75 -8.60 -7.49
N ILE A 152 16.62 -7.86 -6.82
CA ILE A 152 17.73 -7.17 -7.46
C ILE A 152 18.64 -8.12 -8.26
N SER A 153 18.83 -9.35 -7.79
CA SER A 153 19.65 -10.35 -8.48
C SER A 153 18.98 -10.98 -9.71
N HIS A 154 17.83 -10.48 -10.18
CA HIS A 154 17.16 -10.99 -11.39
C HIS A 154 17.92 -10.64 -12.67
N ASP A 155 17.87 -11.49 -13.72
CA ASP A 155 18.62 -11.29 -14.98
C ASP A 155 18.29 -9.95 -15.67
N ARG A 156 17.10 -9.42 -15.38
CA ARG A 156 16.64 -8.11 -15.86
C ARG A 156 17.57 -6.95 -15.47
N PHE A 157 18.29 -7.08 -14.35
CA PHE A 157 19.24 -6.09 -13.83
C PHE A 157 20.70 -6.56 -13.95
N PHE A 158 20.94 -7.63 -14.73
CA PHE A 158 22.27 -8.10 -15.06
C PHE A 158 22.70 -7.53 -16.41
N ASN A 159 23.76 -6.74 -16.43
CA ASN A 159 24.19 -6.03 -17.62
C ASN A 159 25.72 -6.03 -17.77
N ASN A 160 26.23 -6.28 -18.99
CA ASN A 160 27.66 -6.27 -19.30
C ASN A 160 28.53 -7.16 -18.39
N GLY A 161 28.00 -8.34 -18.00
CA GLY A 161 28.71 -9.26 -17.11
C GLY A 161 28.85 -8.76 -15.67
N LYS A 162 28.13 -7.67 -15.34
CA LYS A 162 28.15 -7.05 -14.03
C LYS A 162 26.73 -6.80 -13.53
N TRP A 163 26.69 -6.74 -12.24
CA TRP A 163 25.56 -6.39 -11.43
C TRP A 163 25.59 -4.86 -11.26
N ASN A 164 24.89 -4.11 -12.13
CA ASN A 164 24.83 -2.64 -12.12
C ASN A 164 23.53 -2.11 -11.49
N GLU A 165 23.23 -2.71 -10.34
CA GLU A 165 21.89 -3.18 -9.99
C GLU A 165 20.94 -2.16 -9.36
N ASP A 166 21.46 -1.25 -8.53
CA ASP A 166 20.63 -0.32 -7.77
C ASP A 166 20.13 0.80 -8.69
N ASP A 167 21.02 1.37 -9.49
CA ASP A 167 20.69 2.42 -10.45
C ASP A 167 19.76 1.91 -11.55
N GLU A 168 20.03 0.73 -12.13
CA GLU A 168 19.16 0.15 -13.16
C GLU A 168 17.77 -0.23 -12.59
N ALA A 169 17.71 -0.81 -11.40
CA ALA A 169 16.44 -1.10 -10.73
C ALA A 169 15.67 0.17 -10.41
N MET A 170 16.32 1.20 -9.85
CA MET A 170 15.71 2.50 -9.58
C MET A 170 15.20 3.17 -10.86
N LEU A 171 16.00 3.20 -11.93
CA LEU A 171 15.62 3.73 -13.24
C LEU A 171 14.41 2.99 -13.83
N SER A 172 14.29 1.69 -13.58
CA SER A 172 13.14 0.87 -14.00
C SER A 172 11.91 1.01 -13.11
N ASN A 173 11.97 1.87 -12.09
CA ASN A 173 10.94 2.05 -11.07
C ASN A 173 10.61 0.76 -10.28
N ASN A 174 11.61 -0.11 -10.09
CA ASN A 174 11.42 -1.38 -9.42
C ASN A 174 11.36 -1.20 -7.90
N THR A 175 10.39 -1.86 -7.28
CA THR A 175 10.30 -1.99 -5.82
C THR A 175 11.17 -3.16 -5.38
N SER A 176 12.09 -2.94 -4.45
CA SER A 176 13.06 -3.98 -4.05
C SER A 176 13.54 -3.83 -2.60
N ALA A 177 13.99 -4.94 -2.01
CA ALA A 177 14.41 -5.01 -0.61
C ALA A 177 15.87 -5.45 -0.48
N PHE A 178 16.17 -6.74 -0.28
CA PHE A 178 17.55 -7.17 -0.09
C PHE A 178 18.46 -6.80 -1.27
N ASN A 179 19.52 -6.05 -0.97
CA ASN A 179 20.57 -5.68 -1.89
C ASN A 179 21.87 -5.51 -1.09
N TYR A 180 22.82 -6.44 -1.22
CA TYR A 180 24.11 -6.32 -0.55
C TYR A 180 24.95 -5.19 -1.17
N ARG A 181 24.86 -3.99 -0.57
CA ARG A 181 25.54 -2.77 -1.03
C ARG A 181 25.86 -1.82 0.12
N MET A 182 26.75 -0.87 -0.18
CA MET A 182 26.99 0.29 0.68
C MET A 182 25.84 1.30 0.59
N VAL A 183 25.72 2.16 1.59
CA VAL A 183 24.84 3.34 1.52
C VAL A 183 25.34 4.28 0.42
N THR A 184 24.42 4.92 -0.31
CA THR A 184 24.71 5.88 -1.38
C THR A 184 25.65 6.99 -0.89
N GLY A 185 26.83 7.09 -1.51
CA GLY A 185 27.86 8.08 -1.17
C GLY A 185 28.54 7.86 0.19
N GLY A 186 28.42 6.68 0.80
CA GLY A 186 28.99 6.36 2.12
C GLY A 186 29.82 5.07 2.14
N ASN A 187 30.46 4.82 3.29
CA ASN A 187 31.35 3.67 3.54
C ASN A 187 30.79 2.69 4.58
N SER A 188 29.48 2.73 4.86
CA SER A 188 28.79 1.74 5.69
C SER A 188 27.84 0.88 4.85
N LEU A 189 27.59 -0.35 5.28
CA LEU A 189 26.55 -1.19 4.68
C LEU A 189 25.18 -0.57 4.83
N SER A 190 24.37 -0.68 3.77
CA SER A 190 22.98 -0.27 3.77
C SER A 190 22.12 -1.24 4.58
N ASN A 191 20.97 -0.79 5.10
CA ASN A 191 19.98 -1.70 5.70
C ASN A 191 19.41 -2.69 4.68
N HIS A 192 19.47 -2.38 3.38
CA HIS A 192 19.18 -3.34 2.31
C HIS A 192 20.12 -4.54 2.34
N ALA A 193 21.38 -4.35 2.73
CA ALA A 193 22.36 -5.43 2.80
C ALA A 193 22.00 -6.48 3.86
N TYR A 194 21.20 -6.10 4.86
CA TYR A 194 20.74 -6.99 5.92
C TYR A 194 19.34 -7.56 5.66
N GLY A 195 18.66 -7.15 4.57
CA GLY A 195 17.26 -7.49 4.33
C GLY A 195 16.31 -6.77 5.30
N PHE A 196 16.69 -5.57 5.75
CA PHE A 196 15.98 -4.76 6.75
C PHE A 196 15.42 -3.45 6.17
N ALA A 197 15.42 -3.34 4.84
CA ALA A 197 14.90 -2.18 4.13
C ALA A 197 14.15 -2.61 2.86
N ILE A 198 13.27 -1.74 2.39
CA ILE A 198 12.55 -1.84 1.13
C ILE A 198 12.36 -0.46 0.51
N ASP A 199 12.62 -0.36 -0.78
CA ASP A 199 12.39 0.82 -1.61
C ASP A 199 11.16 0.59 -2.49
N ILE A 200 10.24 1.55 -2.54
CA ILE A 200 8.97 1.45 -3.31
C ILE A 200 8.86 2.57 -4.34
N ASN A 201 8.63 2.20 -5.60
CA ASN A 201 8.45 3.09 -6.75
C ASN A 201 9.46 4.28 -6.80
N PRO A 202 10.76 4.03 -6.98
CA PRO A 202 11.82 5.06 -6.96
C PRO A 202 11.55 6.30 -7.83
N VAL A 203 10.89 6.16 -8.97
CA VAL A 203 10.58 7.27 -9.90
C VAL A 203 9.51 8.23 -9.32
N GLN A 204 8.54 7.71 -8.56
CA GLN A 204 7.57 8.54 -7.84
C GLN A 204 8.14 9.04 -6.51
N ASN A 205 9.03 8.25 -5.90
CA ASN A 205 9.51 8.44 -4.53
C ASN A 205 11.04 8.59 -4.50
N PRO A 206 11.60 9.67 -5.06
CA PRO A 206 13.03 9.78 -5.23
C PRO A 206 13.79 9.92 -3.90
N TYR A 207 15.06 9.52 -3.95
CA TYR A 207 16.09 10.02 -3.06
C TYR A 207 16.50 11.43 -3.48
N ILE A 208 16.55 12.37 -2.53
CA ILE A 208 16.91 13.77 -2.72
C ILE A 208 17.89 14.21 -1.63
N LYS A 209 19.09 14.63 -2.04
CA LYS A 209 20.12 15.20 -1.15
C LYS A 209 20.81 16.38 -1.83
N GLY A 210 20.48 17.60 -1.40
CA GLY A 210 20.90 18.81 -2.12
C GLY A 210 20.36 18.79 -3.54
N ASP A 211 21.23 18.99 -4.52
CA ASP A 211 20.87 18.95 -5.96
C ASP A 211 20.86 17.53 -6.55
N ILE A 212 21.22 16.51 -5.76
CA ILE A 212 21.23 15.12 -6.21
C ILE A 212 19.83 14.53 -6.07
N VAL A 213 19.28 14.07 -7.19
CA VAL A 213 18.00 13.34 -7.26
C VAL A 213 18.25 11.98 -7.90
N LEU A 214 17.83 10.91 -7.23
CA LEU A 214 17.93 9.54 -7.73
C LEU A 214 16.54 8.86 -7.68
N PRO A 215 16.09 8.22 -8.78
CA PRO A 215 16.71 8.23 -10.11
C PRO A 215 16.69 9.64 -10.75
N PRO A 216 17.60 9.94 -11.71
CA PRO A 216 17.65 11.24 -12.35
C PRO A 216 16.31 11.68 -12.97
N ASN A 217 15.97 12.96 -12.82
CA ASN A 217 14.72 13.58 -13.28
C ASN A 217 13.43 13.10 -12.59
N ALA A 218 13.51 12.26 -11.56
CA ALA A 218 12.35 11.92 -10.75
C ALA A 218 11.83 13.15 -10.01
N VAL A 219 10.50 13.23 -9.85
CA VAL A 219 9.83 14.36 -9.20
C VAL A 219 8.90 13.80 -8.13
N TYR A 220 9.11 14.23 -6.90
CA TYR A 220 8.21 13.92 -5.81
C TYR A 220 6.93 14.78 -5.92
N ASP A 221 5.82 14.15 -6.31
CA ASP A 221 4.51 14.79 -6.44
C ASP A 221 3.43 13.90 -5.80
N THR A 222 2.96 14.32 -4.63
CA THR A 222 1.95 13.59 -3.83
C THR A 222 0.57 13.50 -4.50
N THR A 223 0.34 14.25 -5.60
CA THR A 223 -0.90 14.14 -6.38
C THR A 223 -0.85 13.00 -7.40
N LYS A 224 0.33 12.41 -7.64
CA LYS A 224 0.51 11.30 -8.58
C LYS A 224 0.24 9.94 -7.93
N PRO A 225 -0.38 9.00 -8.64
CA PRO A 225 -0.54 7.63 -8.15
C PRO A 225 0.83 6.98 -7.88
N GLY A 226 0.90 6.17 -6.82
CA GLY A 226 2.12 5.45 -6.45
C GLY A 226 3.17 6.28 -5.72
N THR A 227 2.90 7.58 -5.48
CA THR A 227 3.69 8.42 -4.58
C THR A 227 3.33 8.14 -3.12
N LEU A 228 4.35 7.92 -2.30
CA LEU A 228 4.26 7.74 -0.86
C LEU A 228 4.15 9.10 -0.18
N ALA A 229 3.13 9.26 0.65
CA ALA A 229 2.91 10.43 1.50
C ALA A 229 2.45 9.96 2.89
N HIS A 230 2.55 10.83 3.89
CA HIS A 230 2.15 10.49 5.27
C HIS A 230 0.73 9.92 5.40
N ASP A 231 -0.19 10.33 4.52
CA ASP A 231 -1.56 9.86 4.52
C ASP A 231 -1.75 8.52 3.78
N SER A 232 -0.76 8.08 3.01
CA SER A 232 -0.77 6.83 2.25
C SER A 232 -0.99 5.62 3.17
N PRO A 233 -1.92 4.70 2.83
CA PRO A 233 -2.17 3.50 3.64
C PRO A 233 -0.92 2.66 3.89
N ILE A 234 -0.03 2.55 2.90
CA ILE A 234 1.23 1.81 2.98
C ILE A 234 2.17 2.45 4.01
N VAL A 235 2.42 3.77 3.91
CA VAL A 235 3.27 4.51 4.85
C VAL A 235 2.77 4.31 6.28
N LYS A 236 1.48 4.57 6.53
CA LYS A 236 0.88 4.37 7.87
C LYS A 236 1.02 2.94 8.38
N THR A 237 0.93 1.95 7.49
CA THR A 237 1.04 0.53 7.85
C THR A 237 2.47 0.19 8.27
N PHE A 238 3.48 0.59 7.49
CA PHE A 238 4.88 0.38 7.85
C PHE A 238 5.24 1.10 9.16
N ILE A 239 4.83 2.36 9.35
CA ILE A 239 5.05 3.09 10.60
C ILE A 239 4.40 2.36 11.79
N ARG A 240 3.15 1.89 11.66
CA ARG A 240 2.46 1.11 12.70
C ARG A 240 3.19 -0.19 13.05
N LEU A 241 3.83 -0.82 12.06
CA LEU A 241 4.63 -2.04 12.24
C LEU A 241 6.04 -1.77 12.80
N GLY A 242 6.38 -0.51 13.10
CA GLY A 242 7.65 -0.10 13.69
C GLY A 242 8.77 0.12 12.69
N TRP A 243 8.45 0.35 11.41
CA TRP A 243 9.40 0.82 10.43
C TRP A 243 9.57 2.34 10.53
N THR A 244 10.74 2.84 10.13
CA THR A 244 10.97 4.26 9.87
C THR A 244 10.91 4.52 8.37
N TRP A 245 10.41 5.69 7.98
CA TRP A 245 10.33 6.11 6.59
C TRP A 245 11.37 7.18 6.27
N GLY A 246 12.08 7.05 5.15
CA GLY A 246 13.11 7.99 4.71
C GLY A 246 12.54 9.36 4.28
N GLY A 247 11.23 9.45 4.02
CA GLY A 247 10.53 10.72 3.85
C GLY A 247 10.54 11.59 5.11
N ASP A 248 10.77 11.01 6.30
CA ASP A 248 10.81 11.73 7.57
C ASP A 248 12.21 12.24 7.94
N TRP A 249 13.25 11.83 7.22
CA TRP A 249 14.62 12.22 7.54
C TRP A 249 14.87 13.70 7.30
N GLU A 250 15.74 14.31 8.12
CA GLU A 250 15.99 15.77 8.07
C GLU A 250 17.16 16.13 7.16
N SER A 251 18.23 15.33 7.15
CA SER A 251 19.47 15.63 6.42
C SER A 251 19.38 15.37 4.92
N LEU A 252 18.41 14.55 4.50
CA LEU A 252 18.04 14.23 3.13
C LEU A 252 16.63 13.68 3.12
N LYS A 253 16.01 13.56 1.95
CA LYS A 253 14.74 12.85 1.78
C LYS A 253 14.96 11.61 0.95
N ASP A 254 14.56 10.45 1.48
CA ASP A 254 14.60 9.19 0.75
C ASP A 254 13.19 8.62 0.71
N TYR A 255 12.36 9.15 -0.19
CA TYR A 255 10.91 8.91 -0.14
C TYR A 255 10.56 7.45 -0.44
N GLN A 256 11.37 6.74 -1.22
CA GLN A 256 11.20 5.31 -1.52
C GLN A 256 11.44 4.42 -0.30
N HIS A 257 12.28 4.87 0.63
CA HIS A 257 12.97 4.00 1.56
C HIS A 257 12.20 3.79 2.86
N PHE A 258 11.96 2.53 3.23
CA PHE A 258 11.57 2.14 4.57
C PHE A 258 12.63 1.24 5.17
N GLN A 259 12.89 1.37 6.46
CA GLN A 259 13.79 0.47 7.17
C GLN A 259 13.34 0.17 8.59
N LYS A 260 13.78 -0.97 9.11
CA LYS A 260 13.73 -1.29 10.54
C LYS A 260 15.10 -1.10 11.19
N VAL A 261 15.07 -0.71 12.46
CA VAL A 261 16.29 -0.70 13.28
C VAL A 261 16.78 -2.14 13.42
N LEU A 262 18.03 -2.38 13.06
CA LEU A 262 18.72 -3.63 13.34
C LEU A 262 18.91 -3.71 14.86
N SER A 263 18.06 -4.45 15.55
CA SER A 263 18.37 -4.91 16.91
C SER A 263 19.51 -5.92 16.78
N ARG A 264 20.73 -5.44 17.05
CA ARG A 264 21.94 -6.26 17.12
C ARG A 264 21.95 -7.09 18.39
#